data_AF-A0A1X7TF47-F1
#
_entry.id   AF-A0A1X7TF47-F1
#
_cell.length_a   1.000
_cell.length_b   1.000
_cell.length_c   1.000
_cell.angle_alpha   90.00
_cell.angle_beta   90.00
_cell.angle_gamma   90.00
#
_symmetry.space_group_name_H-M   'P 1'
#
loop_
_entity.id
_entity.type
_entity.pdbx_description
1 polymer ?
#
loop_
_entity_poly.entity_id
_entity_poly.type
_entity_poly.pdbx_seq_one_letter_code
_entity_poly.pdbx_strand_id
1 'polypeptide(L)'
;MRFILVSSIKYPVWRRKPAAVAKKGCSKRGKYNSEKISQESKAEIGKYASENEVTRAVKHFKDKNLKPSTVRDWRTLYLLQLKLSKKAEPGQAVVVKELPAKPCGRPPLLGDKLDSLLKDRIISMRARGAPVGTNVIIGIGRGILLKYDKRSLEEFVGPVELGKKWAISIFRRMGYSKCRDNSKSKRCGGDG
;
A
#
# COMPACT_ATOMS: atom_id res chain seq x y z
N MET A 1 -30.52 81.17 5.56
CA MET A 1 -30.47 79.71 5.73
C MET A 1 -30.41 79.06 4.35
N ARG A 2 -29.28 78.49 3.94
CA ARG A 2 -29.13 77.78 2.65
C ARG A 2 -28.86 76.30 2.93
N PHE A 3 -29.81 75.46 2.52
CA PHE A 3 -29.73 74.00 2.58
C PHE A 3 -28.61 73.49 1.68
N ILE A 4 -27.70 72.69 2.24
CA ILE A 4 -26.67 71.97 1.48
C ILE A 4 -27.32 70.67 0.99
N LEU A 5 -27.44 70.54 -0.34
CA LEU A 5 -27.80 69.28 -0.99
C LEU A 5 -26.74 68.22 -0.68
N VAL A 6 -27.12 67.14 -0.02
CA VAL A 6 -26.28 65.94 0.13
C VAL A 6 -26.41 65.11 -1.15
N SER A 7 -25.42 65.23 -2.03
CA SER A 7 -25.29 64.42 -3.24
C SER A 7 -25.14 62.94 -2.88
N SER A 8 -26.07 62.12 -3.37
CA SER A 8 -26.07 60.66 -3.26
C SER A 8 -24.89 60.08 -4.06
N ILE A 9 -23.82 59.69 -3.36
CA ILE A 9 -22.68 58.97 -3.96
C ILE A 9 -23.10 57.51 -4.14
N LYS A 10 -23.50 57.14 -5.36
CA LYS A 10 -23.70 55.74 -5.77
C LYS A 10 -22.33 55.06 -5.90
N TYR A 11 -21.97 54.21 -4.95
CA TYR A 11 -20.81 53.33 -5.09
C TYR A 11 -21.11 52.20 -6.09
N PRO A 12 -20.19 51.88 -7.03
CA PRO A 12 -20.38 50.78 -7.97
C PRO A 12 -20.26 49.42 -7.26
N VAL A 13 -21.30 48.59 -7.41
CA VAL A 13 -21.32 47.19 -6.98
C VAL A 13 -20.37 46.38 -7.87
N TRP A 14 -19.24 45.95 -7.31
CA TRP A 14 -18.28 45.07 -7.98
C TRP A 14 -18.87 43.66 -8.09
N ARG A 15 -19.53 43.36 -9.22
CA ARG A 15 -19.99 42.01 -9.57
C ARG A 15 -18.77 41.15 -9.89
N ARG A 16 -18.31 40.32 -8.94
CA ARG A 16 -17.25 39.32 -9.18
C ARG A 16 -17.70 38.40 -10.33
N LYS A 17 -17.02 38.49 -11.48
CA LYS A 17 -17.15 37.50 -12.56
C LYS A 17 -16.73 36.14 -11.97
N PRO A 18 -17.54 35.07 -12.12
CA PRO A 18 -17.13 33.75 -11.68
C PRO A 18 -15.88 33.33 -12.46
N ALA A 19 -14.81 32.97 -11.74
CA ALA A 19 -13.59 32.47 -12.35
C ALA A 19 -13.91 31.22 -13.16
N ALA A 20 -13.62 31.25 -14.46
CA ALA A 20 -13.69 30.08 -15.31
C ALA A 20 -12.76 29.01 -14.73
N VAL A 21 -13.34 27.94 -14.17
CA VAL A 21 -12.60 26.80 -13.65
C VAL A 21 -12.01 26.08 -14.86
N ALA A 22 -10.74 26.35 -15.15
CA ALA A 22 -9.98 25.64 -16.16
C ALA A 22 -10.02 24.14 -15.82
N LYS A 23 -10.66 23.35 -16.69
CA LYS A 23 -10.67 21.89 -16.60
C LYS A 23 -9.23 21.39 -16.78
N LYS A 24 -8.50 21.18 -15.68
CA LYS A 24 -7.22 20.46 -15.72
C LYS A 24 -7.49 19.05 -16.24
N GLY A 25 -6.98 18.75 -17.44
CA GLY A 25 -7.02 17.40 -17.98
C GLY A 25 -6.37 16.42 -16.98
N CYS A 26 -7.02 15.29 -16.74
CA CYS A 26 -6.45 14.19 -15.96
C CYS A 26 -5.31 13.56 -16.78
N SER A 27 -4.10 14.10 -16.65
CA SER A 27 -2.91 13.46 -17.22
C SER A 27 -2.68 12.14 -16.51
N LYS A 28 -2.41 11.07 -17.27
CA LYS A 28 -2.05 9.77 -16.71
C LYS A 28 -0.82 9.98 -15.83
N ARG A 29 -0.93 9.61 -14.55
CA ARG A 29 0.16 9.71 -13.58
C ARG A 29 1.38 8.94 -14.13
N GLY A 30 2.54 9.60 -14.19
CA GLY A 30 3.77 8.97 -14.65
C GLY A 30 4.14 7.73 -13.83
N LYS A 31 4.84 6.78 -14.46
CA LYS A 31 5.28 5.54 -13.82
C LYS A 31 6.24 5.85 -12.67
N TYR A 32 6.07 5.17 -11.53
CA TYR A 32 6.89 5.43 -10.34
C TYR A 32 8.27 4.77 -10.46
N ASN A 33 9.31 5.46 -10.01
CA ASN A 33 10.67 4.91 -9.94
C ASN A 33 10.82 3.88 -8.81
N SER A 34 9.84 3.75 -7.91
CA SER A 34 9.86 2.78 -6.81
C SER A 34 9.88 1.32 -7.26
N GLU A 35 9.36 1.02 -8.45
CA GLU A 35 9.38 -0.34 -9.05
C GLU A 35 10.73 -0.69 -9.69
N LYS A 36 11.52 0.33 -10.07
CA LYS A 36 12.78 0.12 -10.80
C LYS A 36 14.00 -0.07 -9.87
N ILE A 37 13.86 0.27 -8.60
CA ILE A 37 15.00 0.41 -7.69
C ILE A 37 14.94 -0.69 -6.64
N SER A 38 15.92 -1.60 -6.71
CA SER A 38 16.14 -2.67 -5.73
C SER A 38 16.34 -2.10 -4.32
N GLN A 39 15.97 -2.87 -3.29
CA GLN A 39 16.11 -2.44 -1.89
C GLN A 39 17.58 -2.22 -1.50
N GLU A 40 18.50 -3.00 -2.06
CA GLU A 40 19.95 -2.84 -1.90
C GLU A 40 20.42 -1.47 -2.39
N SER A 41 19.98 -1.11 -3.61
CA SER A 41 20.26 0.21 -4.19
C SER A 41 19.73 1.34 -3.30
N LYS A 42 18.57 1.17 -2.64
CA LYS A 42 18.05 2.19 -1.73
C LYS A 42 18.91 2.30 -0.46
N ALA A 43 19.44 1.19 0.04
CA ALA A 43 20.33 1.17 1.19
C ALA A 43 21.65 1.90 0.87
N GLU A 44 22.24 1.62 -0.29
CA GLU A 44 23.44 2.30 -0.78
C GLU A 44 23.23 3.82 -0.91
N ILE A 45 22.11 4.23 -1.52
CA ILE A 45 21.76 5.66 -1.65
C ILE A 45 21.52 6.30 -0.29
N GLY A 46 20.86 5.58 0.64
CA GLY A 46 20.62 6.04 2.00
C GLY A 46 21.91 6.22 2.80
N LYS A 47 22.88 5.31 2.65
CA LYS A 47 24.22 5.42 3.24
C LYS A 47 24.96 6.65 2.69
N TYR A 48 25.06 6.76 1.36
CA TYR A 48 25.75 7.87 0.72
C TYR A 48 25.12 9.23 1.07
N ALA A 49 23.79 9.32 1.13
CA ALA A 49 23.08 10.55 1.52
C ALA A 49 23.24 10.89 3.01
N SER A 50 23.58 9.91 3.85
CA SER A 50 23.90 10.13 5.26
C SER A 50 25.28 10.77 5.43
N GLU A 51 26.23 10.42 4.55
CA GLU A 51 27.62 10.90 4.58
C GLU A 51 27.81 12.22 3.81
N ASN A 52 27.17 12.38 2.64
CA ASN A 52 27.51 13.42 1.65
C ASN A 52 26.36 14.40 1.33
N GLU A 53 25.31 14.46 2.13
CA GLU A 53 24.11 15.26 1.89
C GLU A 53 23.24 14.83 0.70
N VAL A 54 21.97 15.23 0.71
CA VAL A 54 20.94 14.77 -0.24
C VAL A 54 21.18 15.29 -1.66
N THR A 55 21.65 16.53 -1.80
CA THR A 55 21.88 17.17 -3.11
C THR A 55 23.03 16.51 -3.87
N ARG A 56 24.12 16.14 -3.17
CA ARG A 56 25.23 15.39 -3.77
C ARG A 56 24.81 13.97 -4.10
N ALA A 57 23.99 13.33 -3.27
CA ALA A 57 23.44 12.01 -3.56
C ALA A 57 22.61 12.00 -4.86
N VAL A 58 21.74 12.98 -5.07
CA VAL A 58 20.97 13.09 -6.33
C VAL A 58 21.90 13.30 -7.54
N LYS A 59 22.98 14.07 -7.39
CA LYS A 59 23.98 14.28 -8.45
C LYS A 59 24.84 13.05 -8.72
N HIS A 60 25.10 12.24 -7.71
CA HIS A 60 25.90 11.01 -7.84
C HIS A 60 25.07 9.91 -8.53
N PHE A 61 23.80 9.76 -8.14
CA PHE A 61 22.88 8.77 -8.70
C PHE A 61 21.97 9.35 -9.80
N LYS A 62 22.56 10.10 -10.75
CA LYS A 62 21.81 10.69 -11.88
C LYS A 62 21.12 9.63 -12.75
N ASP A 63 21.74 8.47 -12.90
CA ASP A 63 21.25 7.36 -13.73
C ASP A 63 19.89 6.83 -13.26
N LYS A 64 19.64 6.90 -11.94
CA LYS A 64 18.41 6.43 -11.30
C LYS A 64 17.28 7.48 -11.32
N ASN A 65 17.54 8.68 -11.86
CA ASN A 65 16.60 9.81 -12.02
C ASN A 65 15.75 10.06 -10.75
N LEU A 66 16.44 10.25 -9.63
CA LEU A 66 15.84 10.32 -8.31
C LEU A 66 15.33 11.72 -7.98
N LYS A 67 14.17 11.78 -7.32
CA LYS A 67 13.69 13.03 -6.72
C LYS A 67 14.38 13.26 -5.37
N PRO A 68 14.76 14.49 -5.02
CA PRO A 68 15.37 14.80 -3.73
C PRO A 68 14.53 14.35 -2.53
N SER A 69 13.19 14.39 -2.65
CA SER A 69 12.28 13.90 -1.60
C SER A 69 12.46 12.41 -1.32
N THR A 70 12.60 11.60 -2.37
CA THR A 70 12.77 10.15 -2.25
C THR A 70 14.09 9.79 -1.57
N VAL A 71 15.17 10.51 -1.89
CA VAL A 71 16.48 10.32 -1.25
C VAL A 71 16.42 10.69 0.24
N ARG A 72 15.68 11.73 0.62
CA ARG A 72 15.43 12.06 2.04
C ARG A 72 14.71 10.93 2.77
N ASP A 73 13.68 10.36 2.15
CA ASP A 73 12.93 9.25 2.75
C ASP A 73 13.84 8.04 2.99
N TRP A 74 14.68 7.67 2.02
CA TRP A 74 15.63 6.55 2.16
C TRP A 74 16.73 6.82 3.19
N ARG A 75 17.27 8.04 3.24
CA ARG A 75 18.19 8.45 4.32
C ARG A 75 17.54 8.28 5.69
N THR A 76 16.29 8.71 5.82
CA THR A 76 15.54 8.64 7.09
C THR A 76 15.31 7.19 7.50
N LEU A 77 14.92 6.32 6.56
CA LEU A 77 14.77 4.88 6.78
C LEU A 77 16.09 4.22 7.17
N TYR A 78 17.20 4.57 6.51
CA TYR A 78 18.53 4.05 6.84
C TYR A 78 18.97 4.44 8.27
N LEU A 79 18.79 5.70 8.65
CA LEU A 79 19.08 6.16 10.00
C LEU A 79 18.19 5.49 11.06
N LEU A 80 16.92 5.27 10.75
CA LEU A 80 16.00 4.54 11.63
C LEU A 80 16.48 3.10 11.83
N GLN A 81 16.90 2.44 10.76
CA GLN A 81 17.44 1.07 10.82
C GLN A 81 18.70 1.00 11.68
N LEU A 82 19.63 1.96 11.54
CA LEU A 82 20.82 2.05 12.39
C LEU A 82 20.48 2.27 13.87
N LYS A 83 19.41 3.03 14.16
CA LYS A 83 18.96 3.22 15.55
C LYS A 83 18.37 1.93 16.12
N LEU A 84 17.61 1.18 15.34
CA LEU A 84 17.07 -0.11 15.77
C LEU A 84 18.19 -1.14 15.98
N SER A 85 19.16 -1.19 15.07
CA SER A 85 20.25 -2.15 15.16
C SER A 85 21.20 -1.88 16.34
N LYS A 86 21.50 -0.61 16.62
CA LYS A 86 22.26 -0.21 17.82
C LYS A 86 21.56 -0.54 19.14
N LYS A 87 20.22 -0.61 19.14
CA LYS A 87 19.44 -1.04 20.31
C LYS A 87 19.44 -2.55 20.50
N ALA A 88 19.54 -3.31 19.40
CA ALA A 88 19.51 -4.77 19.43
C ALA A 88 20.86 -5.37 19.82
N GLU A 89 21.97 -4.85 19.28
CA GLU A 89 23.32 -5.42 19.50
C GLU A 89 24.35 -4.30 19.78
N PRO A 90 24.69 -4.01 21.05
CA PRO A 90 25.68 -3.01 21.41
C PRO A 90 27.10 -3.55 21.21
N GLY A 91 27.63 -3.51 19.98
CA GLY A 91 29.05 -3.84 19.75
C GLY A 91 29.47 -4.17 18.33
N GLN A 92 28.54 -4.42 17.40
CA GLN A 92 28.86 -4.78 16.02
C GLN A 92 28.59 -3.63 15.04
N ALA A 93 29.52 -3.40 14.11
CA ALA A 93 29.36 -2.45 13.03
C ALA A 93 28.29 -2.95 12.04
N VAL A 94 27.05 -2.53 12.24
CA VAL A 94 25.92 -2.99 11.41
C VAL A 94 25.94 -2.33 10.04
N VAL A 95 26.28 -3.11 9.02
CA VAL A 95 26.09 -2.74 7.61
C VAL A 95 24.66 -3.11 7.21
N VAL A 96 23.80 -2.11 7.07
CA VAL A 96 22.43 -2.31 6.56
C VAL A 96 22.50 -2.55 5.05
N LYS A 97 22.41 -3.83 4.63
CA LYS A 97 22.47 -4.24 3.21
C LYS A 97 21.15 -4.00 2.46
N GLU A 98 20.02 -4.11 3.16
CA GLU A 98 18.69 -3.94 2.56
C GLU A 98 17.81 -3.06 3.43
N LEU A 99 17.05 -2.17 2.79
CA LEU A 99 16.03 -1.38 3.48
C LEU A 99 14.69 -2.14 3.52
N PRO A 100 13.95 -2.08 4.63
CA PRO A 100 12.65 -2.74 4.72
C PRO A 100 11.69 -2.15 3.70
N ALA A 101 11.08 -3.01 2.88
CA ALA A 101 10.00 -2.61 2.00
C ALA A 101 8.77 -2.29 2.84
N LYS A 102 8.22 -1.09 2.71
CA LYS A 102 6.95 -0.75 3.33
C LYS A 102 5.84 -1.61 2.73
N PRO A 103 5.01 -2.31 3.54
CA PRO A 103 3.86 -3.03 3.02
C PRO A 103 2.94 -2.05 2.29
N CYS A 104 2.61 -2.37 1.05
CA CYS A 104 1.77 -1.54 0.20
C CYS A 104 0.33 -2.04 0.23
N GLY A 105 -0.61 -1.10 0.33
CA GLY A 105 -2.04 -1.37 0.22
C GLY A 105 -2.76 -1.44 1.56
N ARG A 106 -4.04 -1.83 1.48
CA ARG A 106 -4.91 -1.98 2.65
C ARG A 106 -4.56 -3.30 3.35
N PRO A 107 -4.39 -3.31 4.68
CA PRO A 107 -4.12 -4.54 5.41
C PRO A 107 -5.28 -5.55 5.25
N PRO A 108 -5.00 -6.86 5.42
CA PRO A 108 -6.03 -7.88 5.41
C PRO A 108 -7.11 -7.61 6.46
N LEU A 109 -8.36 -7.94 6.15
CA LEU A 109 -9.49 -7.76 7.06
C LEU A 109 -9.32 -8.53 8.38
N LEU A 110 -8.66 -9.68 8.35
CA LEU A 110 -8.41 -10.55 9.50
C LEU A 110 -7.05 -10.30 10.19
N GLY A 111 -6.26 -9.35 9.70
CA GLY A 111 -4.86 -9.19 10.09
C GLY A 111 -3.95 -10.29 9.52
N ASP A 112 -2.64 -10.04 9.55
CA ASP A 112 -1.67 -10.86 8.80
C ASP A 112 -1.53 -12.29 9.35
N LYS A 113 -1.65 -12.47 10.67
CA LYS A 113 -1.52 -13.79 11.32
C LYS A 113 -2.64 -14.75 10.91
N LEU A 114 -3.90 -14.30 11.06
CA LEU A 114 -5.07 -15.11 10.74
C LEU A 114 -5.22 -15.31 9.22
N ASP A 115 -4.87 -14.29 8.42
CA ASP A 115 -4.85 -14.39 6.96
C ASP A 115 -3.81 -15.40 6.47
N SER A 116 -2.65 -15.52 7.13
CA SER A 116 -1.63 -16.54 6.82
C SER A 116 -2.14 -17.95 7.14
N LEU A 117 -2.69 -18.18 8.32
CA LEU A 117 -3.31 -19.47 8.68
C LEU A 117 -4.42 -19.89 7.72
N LEU A 118 -5.25 -18.93 7.29
CA LEU A 118 -6.31 -19.16 6.30
C LEU A 118 -5.72 -19.59 4.95
N LYS A 119 -4.66 -18.91 4.47
CA LYS A 119 -3.97 -19.25 3.22
C LYS A 119 -3.37 -20.65 3.28
N ASP A 120 -2.65 -20.99 4.35
CA ASP A 120 -2.05 -22.31 4.54
C ASP A 120 -3.10 -23.42 4.53
N ARG A 121 -4.26 -23.16 5.15
CA ARG A 121 -5.38 -24.11 5.13
C ARG A 121 -5.92 -24.29 3.71
N ILE A 122 -6.05 -23.23 2.92
CA ILE A 122 -6.51 -23.30 1.54
C ILE A 122 -5.50 -24.07 0.66
N ILE A 123 -4.20 -23.81 0.82
CA ILE A 123 -3.13 -24.52 0.12
C ILE A 123 -3.19 -26.02 0.43
N SER A 124 -3.27 -26.39 1.71
CA SER A 124 -3.37 -27.81 2.11
C SER A 124 -4.64 -28.51 1.63
N MET A 125 -5.76 -27.79 1.49
CA MET A 125 -6.98 -28.36 0.89
C MET A 125 -6.81 -28.63 -0.60
N ARG A 126 -6.18 -27.71 -1.34
CA ARG A 126 -5.91 -27.89 -2.77
C ARG A 126 -4.86 -28.96 -3.05
N ALA A 127 -3.84 -29.09 -2.19
CA ALA A 127 -2.86 -30.17 -2.28
C ALA A 127 -3.51 -31.56 -2.21
N ARG A 128 -4.64 -31.67 -1.49
CA ARG A 128 -5.47 -32.89 -1.41
C ARG A 128 -6.47 -33.05 -2.55
N GLY A 129 -6.49 -32.13 -3.53
CA GLY A 129 -7.43 -32.14 -4.65
C GLY A 129 -8.85 -31.69 -4.30
N ALA A 130 -9.09 -31.08 -3.13
CA ALA A 130 -10.42 -30.62 -2.76
C ALA A 130 -10.81 -29.33 -3.53
N PRO A 131 -12.03 -29.25 -4.10
CA PRO A 131 -12.50 -28.04 -4.74
C PRO A 131 -12.75 -26.94 -3.70
N VAL A 132 -11.97 -25.86 -3.74
CA VAL A 132 -12.13 -24.71 -2.83
C VAL A 132 -12.89 -23.60 -3.54
N GLY A 133 -14.13 -23.36 -3.12
CA GLY A 133 -14.98 -22.25 -3.57
C GLY A 133 -15.05 -21.10 -2.57
N THR A 134 -15.73 -20.01 -2.95
CA THR A 134 -15.93 -18.83 -2.07
C THR A 134 -16.57 -19.19 -0.74
N ASN A 135 -17.61 -20.04 -0.74
CA ASN A 135 -18.33 -20.42 0.47
C ASN A 135 -17.44 -21.18 1.45
N VAL A 136 -16.53 -22.01 0.94
CA VAL A 136 -15.56 -22.75 1.74
C VAL A 136 -14.62 -21.78 2.46
N ILE A 137 -14.13 -20.74 1.77
CA ILE A 137 -13.27 -19.71 2.39
C ILE A 137 -14.03 -18.93 3.47
N ILE A 138 -15.30 -18.58 3.22
CA ILE A 138 -16.15 -17.93 4.23
C ILE A 138 -16.29 -18.82 5.47
N GLY A 139 -16.56 -20.12 5.29
CA GLY A 139 -16.64 -21.07 6.38
C GLY A 139 -15.35 -21.20 7.19
N ILE A 140 -14.20 -21.33 6.51
CA ILE A 140 -12.89 -21.44 7.19
C ILE A 140 -12.55 -20.13 7.92
N GLY A 141 -12.76 -18.99 7.27
CA GLY A 141 -12.54 -17.68 7.88
C GLY A 141 -13.38 -17.48 9.14
N ARG A 142 -14.66 -17.86 9.09
CA ARG A 142 -15.55 -17.86 10.26
C ARG A 142 -15.03 -18.79 11.35
N GLY A 143 -14.63 -20.01 11.02
CA GLY A 143 -14.10 -20.98 11.98
C GLY A 143 -12.82 -20.49 12.68
N ILE A 144 -11.91 -19.84 11.95
CA ILE A 144 -10.71 -19.23 12.53
C ILE A 144 -11.09 -18.11 13.49
N LEU A 145 -11.97 -17.20 13.08
CA LEU A 145 -12.40 -16.09 13.93
C LEU A 145 -13.12 -16.57 15.20
N LEU A 146 -13.96 -17.60 15.11
CA LEU A 146 -14.61 -18.19 16.28
C LEU A 146 -13.61 -18.74 17.31
N LYS A 147 -12.46 -19.23 16.86
CA LYS A 147 -11.41 -19.78 17.74
C LYS A 147 -10.57 -18.70 18.42
N TYR A 148 -10.21 -17.64 17.69
CA TYR A 148 -9.30 -16.60 18.19
C TYR A 148 -10.06 -15.38 18.75
N ASP A 149 -10.95 -14.79 17.95
CA ASP A 149 -11.61 -13.51 18.24
C ASP A 149 -13.11 -13.56 17.95
N LYS A 150 -13.85 -14.29 18.80
CA LYS A 150 -15.30 -14.47 18.65
C LYS A 150 -16.07 -13.14 18.58
N ARG A 151 -15.61 -12.10 19.28
CA ARG A 151 -16.25 -10.77 19.33
C ARG A 151 -16.08 -9.94 18.06
N SER A 152 -15.21 -10.35 17.13
CA SER A 152 -14.95 -9.60 15.91
C SER A 152 -15.99 -9.85 14.81
N LEU A 153 -16.72 -10.96 14.89
CA LEU A 153 -17.80 -11.30 13.96
C LEU A 153 -19.03 -10.41 14.17
N GLU A 154 -19.70 -10.07 13.07
CA GLU A 154 -20.98 -9.33 13.11
C GLU A 154 -22.06 -9.98 13.97
N GLU A 155 -22.11 -11.31 13.97
CA GLU A 155 -23.06 -12.09 14.77
C GLU A 155 -22.90 -11.82 16.28
N PHE A 156 -21.74 -11.30 16.69
CA PHE A 156 -21.42 -10.89 18.06
C PHE A 156 -21.22 -9.38 18.19
N VAL A 157 -21.85 -8.57 17.33
CA VAL A 157 -21.75 -7.10 17.29
C VAL A 157 -20.34 -6.61 16.89
N GLY A 158 -19.63 -7.41 16.11
CA GLY A 158 -18.32 -7.08 15.58
C GLY A 158 -18.37 -6.33 14.24
N PRO A 159 -17.27 -5.67 13.84
CA PRO A 159 -17.21 -4.87 12.62
C PRO A 159 -16.88 -5.69 11.35
N VAL A 160 -16.67 -7.01 11.46
CA VAL A 160 -16.09 -7.81 10.37
C VAL A 160 -17.14 -8.66 9.63
N GLU A 161 -17.53 -8.17 8.45
CA GLU A 161 -18.31 -8.93 7.45
C GLU A 161 -17.45 -9.85 6.59
N LEU A 162 -17.62 -11.16 6.75
CA LEU A 162 -17.04 -12.15 5.83
C LEU A 162 -17.94 -12.41 4.63
N GLY A 163 -17.98 -11.43 3.72
CA GLY A 163 -18.75 -11.53 2.48
C GLY A 163 -18.03 -12.23 1.32
N LYS A 164 -18.78 -12.49 0.24
CA LYS A 164 -18.24 -13.02 -1.04
C LYS A 164 -17.10 -12.18 -1.62
N LYS A 165 -17.20 -10.85 -1.52
CA LYS A 165 -16.15 -9.92 -2.00
C LYS A 165 -14.83 -10.11 -1.25
N TRP A 166 -14.91 -10.35 0.06
CA TRP A 166 -13.74 -10.62 0.88
C TRP A 166 -13.07 -11.95 0.47
N ALA A 167 -13.84 -13.02 0.29
CA ALA A 167 -13.31 -14.30 -0.17
C ALA A 167 -12.69 -14.24 -1.59
N ILE A 168 -13.27 -13.44 -2.51
CA ILE A 168 -12.67 -13.20 -3.82
C ILE A 168 -11.33 -12.45 -3.68
N SER A 169 -11.24 -11.48 -2.77
CA SER A 169 -9.98 -10.76 -2.48
C SER A 169 -8.88 -11.72 -1.99
N ILE A 170 -9.24 -12.70 -1.16
CA ILE A 170 -8.31 -13.76 -0.72
C ILE A 170 -7.78 -14.55 -1.93
N PHE A 171 -8.65 -15.02 -2.81
CA PHE A 171 -8.22 -15.75 -4.02
C PHE A 171 -7.29 -14.92 -4.90
N ARG A 172 -7.62 -13.65 -5.16
CA ARG A 172 -6.78 -12.75 -5.96
C ARG A 172 -5.40 -12.55 -5.34
N ARG A 173 -5.32 -12.42 -4.02
CA ARG A 173 -4.04 -12.26 -3.31
C ARG A 173 -3.18 -13.51 -3.32
N MET A 174 -3.79 -14.70 -3.43
CA MET A 174 -3.07 -15.96 -3.59
C MET A 174 -2.78 -16.31 -5.07
N GLY A 175 -3.13 -15.43 -6.02
CA GLY A 175 -2.92 -15.68 -7.45
C GLY A 175 -3.89 -16.69 -8.07
N TYR A 176 -4.95 -17.09 -7.37
CA TYR A 176 -5.93 -18.04 -7.91
C TYR A 176 -6.98 -17.31 -8.75
N SER A 177 -7.12 -17.75 -10.00
CA SER A 177 -8.20 -17.34 -10.90
C SER A 177 -9.31 -18.40 -10.90
N LYS A 178 -10.54 -17.98 -11.23
CA LYS A 178 -11.61 -18.93 -11.54
C LYS A 178 -11.20 -19.67 -12.80
N CYS A 179 -10.89 -20.97 -12.69
CA CYS A 179 -10.84 -21.82 -13.87
C CYS A 179 -12.25 -21.78 -14.48
N ARG A 180 -12.38 -21.19 -15.67
CA ARG A 180 -13.58 -21.43 -16.48
C ARG A 180 -13.47 -22.90 -16.88
N ASP A 181 -14.40 -23.72 -16.41
CA ASP A 181 -14.67 -25.01 -17.03
C ASP A 181 -15.17 -24.70 -18.45
N ASN A 182 -14.24 -24.52 -19.39
CA ASN A 182 -14.53 -24.91 -20.74
C ASN A 182 -14.43 -26.44 -20.73
N SER A 183 -15.45 -27.12 -21.24
CA SER A 183 -15.54 -28.58 -21.26
C SER A 183 -14.51 -29.26 -22.18
N LYS A 184 -13.36 -28.62 -22.44
CA LYS A 184 -12.25 -29.10 -23.25
C LYS A 184 -10.92 -28.47 -22.80
N SER A 185 -10.34 -28.87 -21.67
CA SER A 185 -8.88 -28.76 -21.53
C SER A 185 -8.30 -29.79 -20.56
N LYS A 186 -7.26 -30.45 -21.04
CA LYS A 186 -6.40 -31.40 -20.35
C LYS A 186 -5.83 -30.72 -19.10
N ARG A 187 -5.81 -31.42 -17.95
CA ARG A 187 -5.16 -30.93 -16.73
C ARG A 187 -3.68 -30.69 -17.03
N CYS A 188 -3.25 -29.44 -17.09
CA CYS A 188 -1.83 -29.14 -17.00
C CYS A 188 -1.43 -29.25 -15.53
N GLY A 189 -0.74 -30.34 -15.19
CA GLY A 189 0.05 -30.41 -13.98
C GLY A 189 1.14 -29.35 -14.05
N GLY A 190 1.36 -28.64 -12.94
CA GLY A 190 2.53 -27.81 -12.78
C GLY A 190 3.70 -28.67 -12.35
N ASP A 191 4.67 -28.83 -13.23
CA ASP A 191 6.06 -29.16 -12.88
C ASP A 191 6.82 -27.84 -12.66
N GLY A 192 7.68 -27.81 -11.63
CA GLY A 192 8.69 -26.76 -11.40
C GLY A 192 8.50 -25.97 -10.11
#